data_AF-M6YX28-F1
#
_entry.id   AF-M6YX28-F1
#
_cell.length_a   1.000
_cell.length_b   1.000
_cell.length_c   1.000
_cell.angle_alpha   90.00
_cell.angle_beta   90.00
_cell.angle_gamma   90.00
#
_symmetry.space_group_name_H-M   'P 1'
#
loop_
_entity.id
_entity.type
_entity.pdbx_description
1 polymer ?
#
loop_
_entity_poly.entity_id
_entity_poly.type
_entity_poly.pdbx_seq_one_letter_code
_entity_poly.pdbx_strand_id
1 'polypeptide(L)'
;MSLDINALPDNIEELKKIIILKNIKYQEELRLQRLKESEHLDQIERLKIQLFGRKTEKWTQIEKDQGILFNEIESSLQEDSPEPEEESLFTPVKNHTRKKTGRKPFPDYFP
;
A
#
# COMPACT_ATOMS: atom_id res chain seq x y z
N MET A 1 -5.66 -3.42 -42.68
CA MET A 1 -5.31 -2.07 -43.19
C MET A 1 -4.86 -2.23 -44.62
N SER A 2 -5.56 -1.62 -45.59
CA SER A 2 -5.10 -1.53 -46.97
C SER A 2 -4.18 -0.31 -47.09
N LEU A 3 -2.91 -0.54 -47.43
CA LEU A 3 -1.98 0.52 -47.73
C LEU A 3 -2.09 0.81 -49.23
N ASP A 4 -2.54 2.01 -49.59
CA ASP A 4 -2.59 2.45 -50.98
C ASP A 4 -1.21 3.01 -51.38
N ILE A 5 -0.54 2.29 -52.28
CA ILE A 5 0.80 2.62 -52.75
C ILE A 5 0.78 3.89 -53.62
N ASN A 6 -0.32 4.16 -54.30
CA ASN A 6 -0.47 5.33 -55.19
C ASN A 6 -0.68 6.64 -54.42
N ALA A 7 -0.90 6.57 -53.10
CA ALA A 7 -1.05 7.73 -52.23
C ALA A 7 0.29 8.26 -51.69
N LEU A 8 1.41 7.59 -51.99
CA LEU A 8 2.73 8.05 -51.59
C LEU A 8 3.25 9.08 -52.60
N PRO A 9 3.90 10.15 -52.14
CA PRO A 9 4.58 11.08 -53.04
C PRO A 9 5.77 10.40 -53.72
N ASP A 10 5.93 10.65 -55.03
CA ASP A 10 7.03 10.13 -55.84
C ASP A 10 8.38 10.82 -55.54
N ASN A 11 8.35 11.93 -54.78
CA ASN A 11 9.54 12.67 -54.38
C ASN A 11 10.21 12.07 -53.14
N ILE A 12 11.48 11.68 -53.29
CA ILE A 12 12.31 11.08 -52.23
C ILE A 12 12.42 12.00 -51.00
N GLU A 13 12.51 13.32 -51.18
CA GLU A 13 12.62 14.26 -50.05
C GLU A 13 11.33 14.34 -49.22
N GLU A 14 10.18 14.33 -49.90
CA GLU A 14 8.87 14.34 -49.26
C GLU A 14 8.64 13.03 -48.50
N LEU A 15 9.05 11.90 -49.10
CA LEU A 15 8.97 10.60 -48.45
C LEU A 15 9.81 10.56 -47.16
N LYS A 16 11.05 11.07 -47.20
CA LYS A 16 11.92 11.16 -46.00
C LYS A 16 11.28 12.00 -44.90
N LYS A 17 10.65 13.14 -45.24
CA LYS A 17 9.94 13.99 -44.28
C LYS A 17 8.76 13.24 -43.64
N ILE A 18 7.96 12.54 -44.43
CA ILE A 18 6.83 11.74 -43.93
C ILE A 18 7.29 10.64 -42.98
N ILE A 19 8.38 9.93 -43.33
CA ILE A 19 8.96 8.88 -42.48
C ILE A 19 9.40 9.45 -41.14
N ILE A 20 10.12 10.57 -41.14
CA ILE A 20 10.57 11.23 -39.90
C ILE A 20 9.36 11.64 -39.05
N LEU A 21 8.35 12.28 -39.65
CA LEU A 21 7.13 12.69 -38.94
C LEU A 21 6.36 11.51 -38.34
N LYS A 22 6.22 10.40 -39.10
CA LYS A 22 5.57 9.19 -38.59
C LYS A 22 6.36 8.58 -37.44
N ASN A 23 7.69 8.54 -37.54
CA ASN A 23 8.53 8.04 -36.46
C ASN A 23 8.38 8.89 -35.20
N ILE A 24 8.38 10.22 -35.33
CA ILE A 24 8.17 11.12 -34.18
C ILE A 24 6.81 10.86 -33.53
N LYS A 25 5.73 10.85 -34.31
CA LYS A 25 4.37 10.57 -33.81
C LYS A 25 4.28 9.21 -33.11
N TYR A 26 4.87 8.18 -33.71
CA TYR A 26 4.89 6.84 -33.12
C TYR A 26 5.66 6.80 -31.79
N GLN A 27 6.78 7.50 -31.69
CA GLN A 27 7.54 7.59 -30.44
C GLN A 27 6.77 8.36 -29.35
N GLU A 28 6.07 9.43 -29.73
CA GLU A 28 5.19 10.16 -28.80
C GLU A 28 4.03 9.28 -28.31
N GLU A 29 3.38 8.55 -29.21
CA GLU A 29 2.29 7.63 -28.87
C GLU A 29 2.77 6.51 -27.93
N LEU A 30 3.91 5.90 -28.23
CA LEU A 30 4.54 4.92 -27.34
C LEU A 30 4.84 5.51 -25.95
N ARG A 31 5.35 6.75 -25.90
CA ARG A 31 5.64 7.43 -24.63
C ARG A 31 4.36 7.65 -23.82
N LEU A 32 3.30 8.14 -24.46
CA LEU A 32 2.00 8.34 -23.80
C LEU A 32 1.40 7.03 -23.32
N GLN A 33 1.53 5.97 -24.11
CA GLN A 33 1.04 4.64 -23.72
C GLN A 33 1.79 4.10 -22.51
N ARG A 34 3.12 4.23 -22.46
CA ARG A 34 3.92 3.83 -21.28
C ARG A 34 3.55 4.61 -20.02
N LEU A 35 3.28 5.92 -20.14
CA LEU A 35 2.83 6.73 -19.00
C LEU A 35 1.50 6.24 -18.46
N LYS A 36 0.51 6.00 -19.33
CA LYS A 36 -0.78 5.44 -18.93
C LYS A 36 -0.62 4.06 -18.31
N GLU A 37 0.24 3.22 -18.86
CA GLU A 37 0.52 1.90 -18.32
C GLU A 37 1.11 1.99 -16.91
N SER A 38 2.08 2.88 -16.67
CA SER A 38 2.60 3.10 -15.30
C SER A 38 1.53 3.59 -14.34
N GLU A 39 0.68 4.55 -14.74
CA GLU A 39 -0.42 5.03 -13.89
C GLU A 39 -1.41 3.92 -13.54
N HIS A 40 -1.74 3.05 -14.50
CA HIS A 40 -2.62 1.90 -14.26
C HIS A 40 -1.98 0.85 -13.36
N LEU A 41 -0.67 0.60 -13.49
CA LEU A 41 0.05 -0.31 -12.61
C LEU A 41 0.03 0.18 -11.15
N ASP A 42 0.28 1.47 -10.93
CA ASP A 42 0.23 2.09 -9.60
C ASP A 42 -1.18 2.00 -8.99
N GLN A 43 -2.22 2.25 -9.80
CA GLN A 43 -3.62 2.09 -9.37
C GLN A 43 -3.93 0.64 -8.97
N ILE A 44 -3.47 -0.33 -9.76
CA ILE A 44 -3.66 -1.76 -9.48
C ILE A 44 -2.94 -2.15 -8.19
N GLU A 45 -1.70 -1.70 -8.00
CA GLU A 45 -0.94 -1.98 -6.78
C GLU A 45 -1.64 -1.41 -5.54
N ARG A 46 -2.12 -0.16 -5.63
CA ARG A 46 -2.90 0.46 -4.56
C ARG A 46 -4.15 -0.33 -4.20
N LEU A 47 -4.91 -0.75 -5.22
CA LEU A 47 -6.10 -1.59 -5.03
C LEU A 47 -5.73 -2.95 -4.44
N LYS A 48 -4.61 -3.54 -4.85
CA LYS A 48 -4.11 -4.81 -4.32
C LYS A 48 -3.76 -4.69 -2.84
N ILE A 49 -3.11 -3.61 -2.42
CA ILE A 49 -2.83 -3.33 -1.01
C ILE A 49 -4.15 -3.12 -0.25
N GLN A 50 -5.10 -2.36 -0.81
CA GLN A 50 -6.40 -2.13 -0.18
C GLN A 50 -7.23 -3.41 0.00
N LEU A 51 -7.21 -4.34 -0.97
CA LEU A 51 -7.98 -5.58 -0.94
C LEU A 51 -7.26 -6.71 -0.19
N PHE A 52 -5.96 -6.85 -0.41
CA PHE A 52 -5.16 -8.01 0.02
C PHE A 52 -4.02 -7.67 0.98
N GLY A 53 -3.80 -6.39 1.32
CA GLY A 53 -2.82 -5.96 2.31
C GLY A 53 -3.14 -6.45 3.73
N ARG A 54 -2.17 -6.26 4.64
CA ARG A 54 -2.34 -6.66 6.05
C ARG A 54 -3.46 -5.83 6.69
N LYS A 55 -4.14 -6.38 7.71
CA LYS A 55 -5.23 -5.65 8.40
C LYS A 55 -4.77 -4.31 8.98
N THR A 56 -3.50 -4.21 9.36
CA THR A 56 -2.86 -2.99 9.88
C THR A 56 -2.53 -1.94 8.82
N GLU A 57 -2.49 -2.32 7.54
CA GLU A 57 -2.23 -1.41 6.41
C GLU A 57 -3.54 -0.94 5.75
N LYS A 58 -4.64 -1.63 6.03
CA LYS A 58 -5.98 -1.31 5.51
C LYS A 58 -6.62 -0.31 6.45
N TRP A 59 -7.07 0.80 5.88
CA TRP A 59 -7.83 1.80 6.63
C TRP A 59 -9.06 1.14 7.24
N THR A 60 -9.18 1.25 8.56
CA THR A 60 -10.35 0.73 9.27
C THR A 60 -11.59 1.53 8.87
N GLN A 61 -12.78 0.96 9.04
CA GLN A 61 -14.03 1.66 8.71
C GLN A 61 -14.17 2.96 9.51
N ILE A 62 -13.62 2.97 10.73
CA ILE A 62 -13.57 4.13 11.64
C ILE A 62 -12.70 5.25 11.05
N GLU A 63 -11.50 4.94 10.56
CA GLU A 63 -10.60 5.92 9.93
C GLU A 63 -11.18 6.53 8.64
N LYS A 64 -11.95 5.74 7.88
CA LYS A 64 -12.61 6.21 6.66
C LYS A 64 -13.79 7.14 6.95
N ASP A 65 -14.60 6.79 7.96
CA ASP A 65 -15.82 7.51 8.28
C ASP A 65 -15.56 8.76 9.13
N GLN A 66 -14.54 8.73 9.98
CA GLN A 66 -14.17 9.85 10.84
C GLN A 66 -13.13 10.76 10.18
N GLY A 67 -12.31 10.26 9.24
CA GLY A 67 -11.10 10.97 8.81
C GLY A 67 -10.06 11.00 9.95
N ILE A 68 -8.84 11.45 9.64
CA ILE A 68 -7.77 11.58 10.64
C ILE A 68 -8.07 12.81 11.52
N LEU A 69 -9.09 12.73 12.36
CA LEU A 69 -9.22 13.62 13.51
C LEU A 69 -8.27 13.09 14.59
N PHE A 70 -7.40 13.95 15.11
CA PHE A 70 -6.52 13.73 16.27
C PHE A 70 -5.10 13.18 16.06
N ASN A 71 -4.65 12.83 14.85
CA ASN A 71 -3.22 12.50 14.62
C ASN A 71 -2.34 13.74 14.33
N GLU A 72 -2.80 14.96 14.61
CA GLU A 72 -1.99 16.18 14.47
C GLU A 72 -0.74 16.12 15.37
N ILE A 73 -0.87 15.57 16.58
CA ILE A 73 0.22 15.47 17.56
C ILE A 73 1.27 14.44 17.09
N GLU A 74 0.84 13.29 16.59
CA GLU A 74 1.72 12.23 16.07
C GLU A 74 2.44 12.67 14.78
N SER A 75 1.79 13.49 13.95
CA SER A 75 2.43 14.17 12.80
C SER A 75 3.44 15.25 13.22
N SER A 76 3.27 15.84 14.39
CA SER A 76 4.14 16.91 14.91
C SER A 76 5.31 16.40 15.75
N LEU A 77 5.29 15.14 16.17
CA LEU A 77 6.33 14.50 17.00
C LEU A 77 7.55 14.03 16.19
N GLN A 78 7.60 14.29 14.88
CA GLN A 78 8.83 14.09 14.11
C GLN A 78 9.79 15.28 14.31
N GLU A 79 10.84 14.98 15.08
CA GLU A 79 12.05 15.75 15.40
C GLU A 79 11.94 16.71 16.62
N ASP A 80 12.65 16.30 17.68
CA ASP A 80 13.19 17.10 18.79
C ASP A 80 12.28 17.46 19.98
N SER A 81 11.86 16.45 20.76
CA SER A 81 11.64 16.67 22.21
C SER A 81 11.74 15.36 23.01
N PRO A 82 12.45 15.34 24.17
CA PRO A 82 12.47 14.17 25.04
C PRO A 82 11.08 13.93 25.66
N GLU A 83 10.58 12.69 25.57
CA GLU A 83 9.28 12.25 26.10
C GLU A 83 9.04 12.73 27.55
N PRO A 84 7.88 13.32 27.87
CA PRO A 84 7.51 13.56 29.25
C PRO A 84 7.16 12.23 29.93
N GLU A 85 7.71 12.00 31.11
CA GLU A 85 7.49 10.80 31.93
C GLU A 85 5.99 10.63 32.23
N GLU A 86 5.36 9.59 31.66
CA GLU A 86 3.97 9.27 31.96
C GLU A 86 3.82 8.82 33.42
N GLU A 87 3.12 9.61 34.25
CA GLU A 87 2.70 9.19 35.59
C GLU A 87 1.79 7.97 35.48
N SER A 88 2.32 6.80 35.85
CA SER A 88 1.67 5.51 35.69
C SER A 88 0.31 5.47 36.42
N LEU A 89 -0.80 5.42 35.67
CA LEU A 89 -2.17 5.30 36.16
C LEU A 89 -2.52 3.90 36.73
N PHE A 90 -1.54 3.18 37.28
CA PHE A 90 -1.76 1.85 37.83
C PHE A 90 -2.06 1.91 39.33
N THR A 91 -3.26 1.48 39.71
CA THR A 91 -3.58 1.20 41.11
C THR A 91 -2.90 -0.11 41.55
N PRO A 92 -2.09 -0.13 42.62
CA PRO A 92 -1.43 -1.35 43.08
C PRO A 92 -2.45 -2.34 43.66
N VAL A 93 -2.48 -3.56 43.12
CA VAL A 93 -3.32 -4.67 43.60
C VAL A 93 -2.46 -5.65 44.40
N LYS A 94 -3.01 -6.18 45.51
CA LYS A 94 -2.32 -7.18 46.34
C LYS A 94 -2.15 -8.50 45.58
N ASN A 95 -0.95 -9.07 45.63
CA ASN A 95 -0.65 -10.38 45.06
C ASN A 95 -1.48 -11.48 45.75
N HIS A 96 -2.25 -12.23 44.96
CA HIS A 96 -3.00 -13.41 45.42
C HIS A 96 -2.33 -14.70 44.91
N THR A 97 -2.11 -15.68 45.78
CA THR A 97 -1.59 -16.99 45.41
C THR A 97 -2.64 -18.09 45.63
N ARG A 98 -2.91 -18.88 44.59
CA ARG A 98 -3.82 -20.02 44.65
C ARG A 98 -3.15 -21.17 45.41
N LYS A 99 -3.86 -21.81 46.34
CA LYS A 99 -3.45 -23.11 46.90
C LYS A 99 -3.40 -24.15 45.78
N LYS A 100 -2.21 -24.66 45.46
CA LYS A 100 -2.04 -25.78 44.52
C LYS A 100 -2.66 -27.03 45.16
N THR A 101 -3.86 -27.41 44.73
CA THR A 101 -4.41 -28.73 45.06
C THR A 101 -3.61 -29.74 44.25
N GLY A 102 -2.73 -30.48 44.93
CA GLY A 102 -2.02 -31.60 44.33
C GLY A 102 -3.00 -32.69 43.90
N ARG A 103 -2.51 -33.64 43.10
CA ARG A 103 -3.27 -34.87 42.83
C ARG A 103 -3.46 -35.62 44.14
N LYS A 104 -4.68 -36.12 44.39
CA LYS A 104 -4.89 -37.07 45.49
C LYS A 104 -4.04 -38.31 45.20
N PRO A 105 -3.39 -38.90 46.22
CA PRO A 105 -2.58 -40.11 46.04
C PRO A 105 -3.43 -41.25 45.46
N PHE A 106 -2.78 -42.19 44.79
CA PHE A 106 -3.44 -43.40 44.28
C PHE A 106 -3.98 -44.22 45.46
N PRO A 107 -5.21 -44.76 45.40
CA PRO A 107 -5.75 -45.61 46.45
C PRO A 107 -5.01 -46.95 46.55
N ASP A 108 -4.75 -47.40 47.78
CA ASP A 108 -3.95 -48.61 48.09
C ASP A 108 -4.59 -49.94 47.62
N TYR A 109 -5.84 -49.94 47.15
CA TYR A 109 -6.55 -51.17 46.75
C TYR A 109 -6.36 -51.55 45.27
N PHE A 110 -5.73 -50.69 44.47
CA PHE A 110 -5.38 -51.05 43.09
C PHE A 110 -4.04 -51.84 43.08
N PRO A 111 -3.98 -53.02 42.43
CA PRO A 111 -2.73 -53.79 42.30
C PRO A 111 -1.69 -53.10 41.40
#